data_AF-A0A372K081-F1
#
_entry.id   AF-A0A372K081-F1
#
_cell.length_a   1.000
_cell.length_b   1.000
_cell.length_c   1.000
_cell.angle_alpha   90.00
_cell.angle_beta   90.00
_cell.angle_gamma   90.00
#
_symmetry.space_group_name_H-M   'P 1'
#
loop_
_entity.id
_entity.type
_entity.pdbx_description
1 polymer ?
#
loop_
_entity_poly.entity_id
_entity_poly.type
_entity_poly.pdbx_seq_one_letter_code
_entity_poly.pdbx_strand_id
1 'polypeptide(L)'
;MFVNATYDRDRKTVHYFDEDGSETLYIGGSFAWRTNNPGNLTKPGSYVMDAAIGYAQRTSGSKSLFVIFPDRASGQLAHQRLLKRVYGNSTVKGMISKYAPSSENNTDAYVSFVTEKAGVSPEDIIGSLGEDKFGAVSAAMEQQEGNVPGVIKQLGKPVQVQLRDKLNQPFASQKIHVKSASDNFATETDENGDLPWIFSGLLGREVSLYYDREQGDLEKIGSFTADGAASAYTFGSPYYLLSARPRVHQTELVAHPAMHVVRAGETLSSIAAKYGTSVDTLVRINGLANADHIYARQHLRVRAAHAVTQSNPLPKARPSTVKPASPVRVAVADQREVGVVHQRNPESGHPQTLVSSPTLELSGAIWCDRFKGSQSVDTLNPAFKSCVEAFFAALKVAGIQPVVNATFRPAERSYLMYHAFQIAKGTVSPDKVERFTGVDIDWVHRTADGEMDLDASRKAATHMCNGFGLRLNSSRQKVGRPWSSRHNYGAAIDMNIPDFTGKNVQDAHGDEIAIKSFADLKAIGQSYGVRFFPVETMHWSDNGR
;
A
#
# COMPACT_ATOMS: atom_id res chain seq x y z
N MET A 1 8.41 5.41 -15.07
CA MET A 1 9.39 4.64 -14.28
C MET A 1 8.56 3.84 -13.34
N PHE A 2 8.73 2.52 -13.32
CA PHE A 2 7.89 1.68 -12.48
C PHE A 2 8.11 1.98 -11.02
N VAL A 3 7.03 1.94 -10.27
CA VAL A 3 7.03 2.32 -8.86
C VAL A 3 6.42 1.26 -7.96
N ASN A 4 5.83 0.22 -8.56
CA ASN A 4 5.40 -0.99 -7.88
C ASN A 4 5.45 -2.17 -8.88
N ALA A 5 5.62 -3.38 -8.36
CA ALA A 5 5.51 -4.59 -9.17
C ALA A 5 5.00 -5.80 -8.36
N THR A 6 4.18 -6.63 -8.99
CA THR A 6 3.68 -7.89 -8.42
C THR A 6 4.08 -9.08 -9.30
N TYR A 7 4.43 -10.19 -8.65
CA TYR A 7 4.85 -11.42 -9.33
C TYR A 7 3.76 -12.49 -9.25
N ASP A 8 3.27 -12.95 -10.42
CA ASP A 8 2.49 -14.16 -10.53
C ASP A 8 3.43 -15.33 -10.85
N ARG A 9 3.63 -16.18 -9.84
CA ARG A 9 4.51 -17.34 -9.91
C ARG A 9 4.00 -18.38 -10.90
N ASP A 10 2.71 -18.68 -10.87
CA ASP A 10 2.13 -19.80 -11.60
C ASP A 10 2.08 -19.48 -13.10
N ARG A 11 1.83 -18.22 -13.44
CA ARG A 11 1.90 -17.71 -14.82
C ARG A 11 3.30 -17.32 -15.26
N LYS A 12 4.28 -17.27 -14.34
CA LYS A 12 5.64 -16.75 -14.58
C LYS A 12 5.60 -15.35 -15.22
N THR A 13 4.83 -14.45 -14.61
CA THR A 13 4.69 -13.06 -15.08
C THR A 13 4.97 -12.06 -13.97
N VAL A 14 5.47 -10.88 -14.32
CA VAL A 14 5.57 -9.73 -13.41
C VAL A 14 4.75 -8.58 -13.99
N HIS A 15 3.84 -8.05 -13.19
CA HIS A 15 3.04 -6.88 -13.51
C HIS A 15 3.75 -5.67 -12.90
N TYR A 16 4.20 -4.74 -13.73
CA TYR A 16 4.81 -3.49 -13.33
C TYR A 16 3.80 -2.35 -13.45
N PHE A 17 3.82 -1.44 -12.48
CA PHE A 17 2.91 -0.32 -12.42
C PHE A 17 3.69 1.00 -12.41
N ASP A 18 3.33 1.91 -13.31
CA ASP A 18 3.78 3.29 -13.28
C ASP A 18 2.99 4.12 -12.25
N GLU A 19 3.45 5.35 -11.98
CA GLU A 19 2.82 6.25 -11.00
C GLU A 19 1.36 6.57 -11.30
N ASP A 20 1.00 6.55 -12.57
CA ASP A 20 -0.34 6.90 -13.05
C ASP A 20 -1.31 5.72 -13.12
N GLY A 21 -0.88 4.54 -12.64
CA GLY A 21 -1.64 3.29 -12.66
C GLY A 21 -1.59 2.51 -13.97
N SER A 22 -0.75 2.91 -14.93
CA SER A 22 -0.54 2.13 -16.16
C SER A 22 0.22 0.84 -15.85
N GLU A 23 -0.17 -0.24 -16.52
CA GLU A 23 0.40 -1.56 -16.32
C GLU A 23 1.27 -2.02 -17.50
N THR A 24 2.42 -2.59 -17.18
CA THR A 24 3.32 -3.29 -18.12
C THR A 24 3.52 -4.72 -17.65
N LEU A 25 3.30 -5.69 -18.54
CA LEU A 25 3.40 -7.11 -18.22
C LEU A 25 4.67 -7.73 -18.81
N TYR A 26 5.49 -8.32 -17.94
CA TYR A 26 6.69 -9.08 -18.31
C TYR A 26 6.36 -10.57 -18.27
N ILE A 27 6.56 -11.28 -19.38
CA ILE A 27 6.09 -12.66 -19.60
C ILE A 27 7.27 -13.56 -19.97
N GLY A 28 7.41 -14.72 -19.30
CA GLY A 28 8.43 -15.70 -19.65
C GLY A 28 9.85 -15.23 -19.36
N GLY A 29 10.86 -15.75 -20.06
CA GLY A 29 12.28 -15.46 -19.76
C GLY A 29 12.76 -16.02 -18.42
N SER A 30 13.92 -15.55 -17.96
CA SER A 30 14.48 -15.90 -16.66
C SER A 30 13.80 -15.13 -15.53
N PHE A 31 13.84 -15.68 -14.30
CA PHE A 31 13.28 -15.01 -13.13
C PHE A 31 13.97 -13.67 -12.84
N ALA A 32 15.31 -13.66 -12.92
CA ALA A 32 16.14 -12.46 -12.74
C ALA A 32 15.82 -11.38 -13.79
N TRP A 33 15.55 -11.77 -15.04
CA TRP A 33 15.13 -10.84 -16.08
C TRP A 33 13.76 -10.22 -15.75
N ARG A 34 12.75 -11.06 -15.47
CA ARG A 34 11.38 -10.59 -15.21
C ARG A 34 11.29 -9.66 -14.01
N THR A 35 12.12 -9.86 -13.01
CA THR A 35 12.11 -9.10 -11.74
C THR A 35 13.09 -7.93 -11.75
N ASN A 36 13.76 -7.66 -12.88
CA ASN A 36 14.85 -6.68 -12.98
C ASN A 36 15.93 -6.88 -11.90
N ASN A 37 16.14 -8.11 -11.44
CA ASN A 37 16.98 -8.45 -10.30
C ASN A 37 18.19 -9.30 -10.73
N PRO A 38 19.24 -8.68 -11.30
CA PRO A 38 20.49 -9.37 -11.60
C PRO A 38 21.11 -9.90 -10.30
N GLY A 39 21.62 -11.14 -10.29
CA GLY A 39 22.16 -11.76 -9.09
C GLY A 39 21.11 -12.39 -8.16
N ASN A 40 19.82 -12.31 -8.52
CA ASN A 40 18.71 -12.85 -7.71
C ASN A 40 18.79 -12.42 -6.22
N LEU A 41 18.93 -11.12 -5.98
CA LEU A 41 19.04 -10.57 -4.62
C LEU A 41 17.79 -10.91 -3.81
N THR A 42 18.01 -11.41 -2.59
CA THR A 42 16.95 -11.68 -1.63
C THR A 42 16.66 -10.46 -0.77
N LYS A 43 15.42 -10.38 -0.26
CA LYS A 43 14.98 -9.35 0.66
C LYS A 43 15.87 -9.38 1.91
N PRO A 44 16.61 -8.30 2.20
CA PRO A 44 17.43 -8.24 3.38
C PRO A 44 16.57 -8.20 4.65
N GLY A 45 16.98 -8.93 5.69
CA GLY A 45 16.27 -8.95 6.97
C GLY A 45 16.57 -7.76 7.88
N SER A 46 17.66 -7.01 7.61
CA SER A 46 18.22 -6.01 8.52
C SER A 46 18.16 -4.57 8.02
N TYR A 47 17.81 -4.35 6.76
CA TYR A 47 17.70 -3.01 6.15
C TYR A 47 16.68 -3.02 5.02
N VAL A 48 16.18 -1.85 4.64
CA VAL A 48 15.33 -1.68 3.45
C VAL A 48 16.23 -1.41 2.25
N MET A 49 15.96 -2.07 1.12
CA MET A 49 16.68 -1.81 -0.12
C MET A 49 15.91 -0.73 -0.88
N ASP A 50 16.41 0.51 -0.86
CA ASP A 50 15.66 1.71 -1.29
C ASP A 50 15.10 1.64 -2.72
N ALA A 51 15.76 0.90 -3.62
CA ALA A 51 15.31 0.73 -5.00
C ALA A 51 14.31 -0.43 -5.20
N ALA A 52 13.93 -1.16 -4.14
CA ALA A 52 12.98 -2.26 -4.23
C ALA A 52 11.54 -1.72 -4.44
N ILE A 53 10.87 -2.18 -5.48
CA ILE A 53 9.47 -1.84 -5.77
C ILE A 53 8.51 -3.03 -5.63
N GLY A 54 9.03 -4.19 -5.25
CA GLY A 54 8.22 -5.38 -5.05
C GLY A 54 9.05 -6.53 -4.52
N TYR A 55 8.36 -7.62 -4.18
CA TYR A 55 9.00 -8.86 -3.78
C TYR A 55 8.36 -10.05 -4.48
N ALA A 56 9.18 -11.02 -4.85
CA ALA A 56 8.77 -12.21 -5.57
C ALA A 56 9.22 -13.47 -4.82
N GLN A 57 8.29 -14.39 -4.61
CA GLN A 57 8.63 -15.73 -4.12
C GLN A 57 8.89 -16.65 -5.31
N ARG A 58 10.11 -17.17 -5.44
CA ARG A 58 10.49 -17.99 -6.61
C ARG A 58 9.85 -19.38 -6.59
N THR A 59 9.72 -19.98 -5.40
CA THR A 59 9.15 -21.33 -5.19
C THR A 59 8.15 -21.31 -4.04
N SER A 60 7.09 -22.15 -4.12
CA SER A 60 5.98 -22.18 -3.16
C SER A 60 6.42 -22.46 -1.71
N GLY A 61 7.45 -23.27 -1.51
CA GLY A 61 7.94 -23.66 -0.18
C GLY A 61 9.04 -22.77 0.40
N SER A 62 9.55 -21.78 -0.33
CA SER A 62 10.68 -20.98 0.13
C SER A 62 10.24 -19.81 0.99
N LYS A 63 10.83 -19.65 2.18
CA LYS A 63 10.68 -18.42 2.98
C LYS A 63 11.42 -17.22 2.38
N SER A 64 12.24 -17.45 1.36
CA SER A 64 13.05 -16.40 0.74
C SER A 64 12.22 -15.59 -0.25
N LEU A 65 12.10 -14.29 0.01
CA LEU A 65 11.59 -13.31 -0.92
C LEU A 65 12.75 -12.74 -1.73
N PHE A 66 12.58 -12.65 -3.03
CA PHE A 66 13.51 -11.98 -3.95
C PHE A 66 13.02 -10.56 -4.21
N VAL A 67 13.94 -9.64 -4.41
CA VAL A 67 13.61 -8.23 -4.69
C VAL A 67 13.12 -8.09 -6.13
N ILE A 68 12.19 -7.18 -6.38
CA ILE A 68 11.83 -6.70 -7.72
C ILE A 68 12.26 -5.23 -7.82
N PHE A 69 12.96 -4.89 -8.89
CA PHE A 69 13.48 -3.53 -9.14
C PHE A 69 12.71 -2.81 -10.25
N PRO A 70 12.68 -1.47 -10.25
CA PRO A 70 11.94 -0.67 -11.22
C PRO A 70 12.51 -0.78 -12.64
N ASP A 71 13.78 -1.07 -12.76
CA ASP A 71 14.47 -1.23 -14.03
C ASP A 71 15.76 -2.03 -13.82
N ARG A 72 16.37 -2.44 -14.93
CA ARG A 72 17.59 -3.27 -14.89
C ARG A 72 18.78 -2.55 -14.27
N ALA A 73 18.93 -1.24 -14.49
CA ALA A 73 20.06 -0.47 -13.98
C ALA A 73 19.98 -0.33 -12.46
N SER A 74 18.79 -0.12 -11.91
CA SER A 74 18.52 -0.09 -10.48
C SER A 74 18.89 -1.41 -9.81
N GLY A 75 18.49 -2.55 -10.40
CA GLY A 75 18.87 -3.87 -9.91
C GLY A 75 20.37 -4.13 -10.02
N GLN A 76 21.01 -3.71 -11.11
CA GLN A 76 22.44 -3.87 -11.33
C GLN A 76 23.26 -3.07 -10.30
N LEU A 77 22.86 -1.84 -10.01
CA LEU A 77 23.48 -1.02 -8.99
C LEU A 77 23.36 -1.66 -7.59
N ALA A 78 22.20 -2.25 -7.29
CA ALA A 78 22.00 -2.97 -6.03
C ALA A 78 22.88 -4.24 -5.93
N HIS A 79 22.99 -5.00 -7.02
CA HIS A 79 23.87 -6.17 -7.11
C HIS A 79 25.34 -5.76 -6.90
N GLN A 80 25.81 -4.73 -7.60
CA GLN A 80 27.15 -4.18 -7.44
C GLN A 80 27.46 -3.74 -6.00
N ARG A 81 26.53 -3.02 -5.36
CA ARG A 81 26.68 -2.61 -3.95
C ARG A 81 26.78 -3.81 -3.01
N LEU A 82 25.98 -4.85 -3.24
CA LEU A 82 26.04 -6.08 -2.47
C LEU A 82 27.41 -6.75 -2.64
N LEU A 83 27.89 -6.89 -3.87
CA LEU A 83 29.17 -7.52 -4.17
C LEU A 83 30.34 -6.79 -3.50
N LYS A 84 30.40 -5.46 -3.59
CA LYS A 84 31.42 -4.66 -2.88
C LYS A 84 31.33 -4.83 -1.36
N ARG A 85 30.12 -4.81 -0.80
CA ARG A 85 29.92 -4.91 0.65
C ARG A 85 30.31 -6.27 1.21
N VAL A 86 29.92 -7.35 0.54
CA VAL A 86 30.09 -8.73 1.05
C VAL A 86 31.44 -9.30 0.65
N TYR A 87 31.91 -9.00 -0.56
CA TYR A 87 33.09 -9.61 -1.16
C TYR A 87 34.21 -8.62 -1.44
N GLY A 88 34.12 -7.37 -0.98
CA GLY A 88 35.14 -6.34 -1.24
C GLY A 88 36.57 -6.74 -0.89
N ASN A 89 36.75 -7.56 0.15
CA ASN A 89 38.07 -8.09 0.56
C ASN A 89 38.43 -9.45 -0.06
N SER A 90 37.57 -10.00 -0.93
CA SER A 90 37.82 -11.28 -1.62
C SER A 90 38.47 -11.02 -2.98
N THR A 91 39.27 -11.99 -3.45
CA THR A 91 39.67 -12.03 -4.85
C THR A 91 38.47 -12.35 -5.75
N VAL A 92 38.56 -12.05 -7.06
CA VAL A 92 37.52 -12.41 -8.04
C VAL A 92 37.19 -13.90 -7.95
N LYS A 93 38.22 -14.75 -7.90
CA LYS A 93 38.07 -16.20 -7.69
C LYS A 93 37.39 -16.51 -6.36
N GLY A 94 37.88 -15.94 -5.27
CA GLY A 94 37.34 -16.19 -3.93
C GLY A 94 35.87 -15.77 -3.77
N MET A 95 35.46 -14.70 -4.46
CA MET A 95 34.06 -14.28 -4.55
C MET A 95 33.24 -15.32 -5.31
N ILE A 96 33.63 -15.68 -6.54
CA ILE A 96 32.88 -16.61 -7.39
C ILE A 96 32.78 -17.99 -6.74
N SER A 97 33.83 -18.48 -6.07
CA SER A 97 33.77 -19.76 -5.35
C SER A 97 32.78 -19.77 -4.18
N LYS A 98 32.55 -18.63 -3.52
CA LYS A 98 31.51 -18.50 -2.47
C LYS A 98 30.12 -18.32 -3.08
N TYR A 99 30.06 -17.63 -4.22
CA TYR A 99 28.82 -17.28 -4.88
C TYR A 99 28.21 -18.47 -5.66
N ALA A 100 29.05 -19.23 -6.34
CA ALA A 100 28.72 -20.43 -7.11
C ALA A 100 29.69 -21.56 -6.73
N PRO A 101 29.47 -22.24 -5.58
CA PRO A 101 30.36 -23.27 -5.08
C PRO A 101 30.42 -24.48 -6.01
N SER A 102 31.58 -25.15 -6.02
CA SER A 102 31.89 -26.23 -6.96
C SER A 102 31.08 -27.50 -6.73
N SER A 103 30.44 -27.63 -5.57
CA SER A 103 29.47 -28.69 -5.28
C SER A 103 28.21 -28.62 -6.14
N GLU A 104 27.87 -27.43 -6.65
CA GLU A 104 26.64 -27.19 -7.41
C GLU A 104 26.92 -26.66 -8.83
N ASN A 105 28.14 -26.21 -9.11
CA ASN A 105 28.49 -25.48 -10.32
C ASN A 105 29.88 -25.88 -10.83
N ASN A 106 30.15 -25.64 -12.12
CA ASN A 106 31.52 -25.64 -12.63
C ASN A 106 32.19 -24.30 -12.32
N THR A 107 32.65 -24.15 -11.07
CA THR A 107 33.21 -22.90 -10.55
C THR A 107 34.43 -22.43 -11.34
N ASP A 108 35.33 -23.33 -11.76
CA ASP A 108 36.54 -22.95 -12.49
C ASP A 108 36.23 -22.42 -13.89
N ALA A 109 35.23 -22.98 -14.56
CA ALA A 109 34.72 -22.44 -15.82
C ALA A 109 34.05 -21.07 -15.61
N TYR A 110 33.32 -20.89 -14.50
CA TYR A 110 32.73 -19.60 -14.15
C TYR A 110 33.82 -18.55 -13.90
N VAL A 111 34.83 -18.87 -13.08
CA VAL A 111 35.96 -17.95 -12.83
C VAL A 111 36.62 -17.56 -14.14
N SER A 112 36.96 -18.54 -14.98
CA SER A 112 37.58 -18.29 -16.29
C SER A 112 36.73 -17.33 -17.14
N PHE A 113 35.44 -17.64 -17.29
CA PHE A 113 34.51 -16.83 -18.07
C PHE A 113 34.44 -15.38 -17.59
N VAL A 114 34.30 -15.16 -16.28
CA VAL A 114 34.21 -13.80 -15.71
C VAL A 114 35.52 -13.04 -15.89
N THR A 115 36.66 -13.68 -15.61
CA THR A 115 37.98 -13.03 -15.70
C THR A 115 38.33 -12.64 -17.13
N GLU A 116 38.06 -13.50 -18.11
CA GLU A 116 38.29 -13.24 -19.53
C GLU A 116 37.38 -12.10 -20.03
N LYS A 117 36.08 -12.17 -19.72
CA LYS A 117 35.10 -11.18 -20.17
C LYS A 117 35.34 -9.80 -19.57
N ALA A 118 35.74 -9.74 -18.30
CA ALA A 118 35.92 -8.50 -17.57
C ALA A 118 37.34 -7.91 -17.68
N GLY A 119 38.31 -8.66 -18.25
CA GLY A 119 39.69 -8.20 -18.37
C GLY A 119 40.37 -8.01 -17.00
N VAL A 120 40.13 -8.95 -16.08
CA VAL A 120 40.67 -8.96 -14.71
C VAL A 120 41.41 -10.26 -14.41
N SER A 121 42.30 -10.24 -13.43
CA SER A 121 42.94 -11.44 -12.89
C SER A 121 42.01 -12.17 -11.91
N PRO A 122 42.04 -13.51 -11.83
CA PRO A 122 41.37 -14.26 -10.76
C PRO A 122 41.77 -13.81 -9.35
N GLU A 123 42.98 -13.26 -9.19
CA GLU A 123 43.54 -12.81 -7.91
C GLU A 123 43.33 -11.32 -7.61
N ASP A 124 42.73 -10.56 -8.53
CA ASP A 124 42.39 -9.15 -8.29
C ASP A 124 41.38 -9.05 -7.13
N ILE A 125 41.58 -8.08 -6.22
CA ILE A 125 40.69 -7.86 -5.08
C ILE A 125 39.50 -7.01 -5.52
N ILE A 126 38.27 -7.49 -5.27
CA ILE A 126 37.02 -6.86 -5.72
C ILE A 126 36.90 -5.39 -5.31
N GLY A 127 37.23 -5.06 -4.05
CA GLY A 127 37.15 -3.71 -3.52
C GLY A 127 38.20 -2.73 -4.08
N SER A 128 39.25 -3.26 -4.74
CA SER A 128 40.33 -2.47 -5.33
C SER A 128 40.16 -2.23 -6.83
N LEU A 129 39.22 -2.92 -7.48
CA LEU A 129 38.94 -2.74 -8.90
C LEU A 129 38.34 -1.34 -9.16
N GLY A 130 38.86 -0.66 -10.19
CA GLY A 130 38.23 0.54 -10.73
C GLY A 130 36.81 0.26 -11.22
N GLU A 131 35.96 1.29 -11.25
CA GLU A 131 34.52 1.13 -11.49
C GLU A 131 34.20 0.41 -12.81
N ASP A 132 34.94 0.69 -13.88
CA ASP A 132 34.76 0.03 -15.17
C ASP A 132 35.00 -1.47 -15.11
N LYS A 133 36.13 -1.88 -14.50
CA LYS A 133 36.49 -3.30 -14.36
C LYS A 133 35.54 -4.03 -13.41
N PHE A 134 35.17 -3.40 -12.30
CA PHE A 134 34.20 -3.97 -11.37
C PHE A 134 32.80 -4.11 -12.02
N GLY A 135 32.38 -3.11 -12.79
CA GLY A 135 31.16 -3.15 -13.58
C GLY A 135 31.19 -4.29 -14.60
N ALA A 136 32.31 -4.49 -15.28
CA ALA A 136 32.51 -5.59 -16.22
C ALA A 136 32.46 -6.97 -15.54
N VAL A 137 33.05 -7.12 -14.35
CA VAL A 137 32.93 -8.36 -13.53
C VAL A 137 31.47 -8.64 -13.21
N SER A 138 30.73 -7.64 -12.72
CA SER A 138 29.31 -7.80 -12.39
C SER A 138 28.47 -8.15 -13.62
N ALA A 139 28.75 -7.55 -14.79
CA ALA A 139 28.05 -7.83 -16.04
C ALA A 139 28.36 -9.23 -16.58
N ALA A 140 29.60 -9.69 -16.45
CA ALA A 140 29.97 -11.05 -16.83
C ALA A 140 29.29 -12.09 -15.92
N MET A 141 29.24 -11.87 -14.62
CA MET A 141 28.48 -12.74 -13.70
C MET A 141 27.00 -12.83 -14.09
N GLU A 142 26.38 -11.71 -14.41
CA GLU A 142 24.99 -11.68 -14.88
C GLU A 142 24.79 -12.47 -16.19
N GLN A 143 25.74 -12.38 -17.12
CA GLN A 143 25.70 -13.15 -18.36
C GLN A 143 25.81 -14.66 -18.08
N GLN A 144 26.67 -15.07 -17.16
CA GLN A 144 26.82 -16.46 -16.76
C GLN A 144 25.55 -17.01 -16.08
N GLU A 145 24.88 -16.20 -15.27
CA GLU A 145 23.67 -16.59 -14.52
C GLU A 145 22.43 -16.81 -15.40
N GLY A 146 22.52 -16.55 -16.72
CA GLY A 146 21.44 -16.84 -17.64
C GLY A 146 20.30 -15.83 -17.54
N ASN A 147 20.60 -14.57 -17.88
CA ASN A 147 19.60 -13.51 -18.03
C ASN A 147 18.80 -13.66 -19.34
N VAL A 148 17.98 -14.70 -19.46
CA VAL A 148 17.17 -14.98 -20.66
C VAL A 148 16.02 -13.96 -20.77
N PRO A 149 15.93 -13.15 -21.83
CA PRO A 149 14.82 -12.22 -22.01
C PRO A 149 13.49 -12.92 -22.26
N GLY A 150 12.41 -12.31 -21.78
CA GLY A 150 11.03 -12.69 -22.11
C GLY A 150 10.38 -11.68 -23.05
N VAL A 151 9.05 -11.60 -22.98
CA VAL A 151 8.24 -10.65 -23.73
C VAL A 151 7.74 -9.55 -22.79
N ILE A 152 7.81 -8.30 -23.23
CA ILE A 152 7.22 -7.14 -22.53
C ILE A 152 5.98 -6.71 -23.30
N LYS A 153 4.84 -6.61 -22.61
CA LYS A 153 3.59 -6.07 -23.16
C LYS A 153 3.18 -4.82 -22.40
N GLN A 154 3.00 -3.72 -23.12
CA GLN A 154 2.44 -2.48 -22.57
C GLN A 154 0.92 -2.58 -22.57
N LEU A 155 0.31 -2.78 -21.39
CA LEU A 155 -1.13 -2.98 -21.28
C LEU A 155 -1.90 -1.66 -21.19
N GLY A 156 -1.30 -0.65 -20.57
CA GLY A 156 -1.94 0.63 -20.28
C GLY A 156 -2.82 0.54 -19.03
N LYS A 157 -3.79 1.44 -18.88
CA LYS A 157 -4.71 1.40 -17.72
C LYS A 157 -5.83 0.39 -17.93
N PRO A 158 -6.20 -0.37 -16.89
CA PRO A 158 -7.31 -1.30 -16.98
C PRO A 158 -8.64 -0.56 -17.09
N VAL A 159 -9.55 -1.13 -17.86
CA VAL A 159 -10.95 -0.72 -17.97
C VAL A 159 -11.82 -1.78 -17.31
N GLN A 160 -12.72 -1.34 -16.43
CA GLN A 160 -13.70 -2.20 -15.79
C GLN A 160 -15.05 -2.02 -16.49
N VAL A 161 -15.66 -3.13 -16.85
CA VAL A 161 -16.99 -3.16 -17.44
C VAL A 161 -17.90 -3.97 -16.53
N GLN A 162 -19.04 -3.40 -16.19
CA GLN A 162 -20.08 -4.04 -15.41
C GLN A 162 -21.38 -4.14 -16.22
N LEU A 163 -22.01 -5.30 -16.17
CA LEU A 163 -23.31 -5.56 -16.76
C LEU A 163 -24.36 -5.65 -15.65
N ARG A 164 -25.47 -4.91 -15.83
CA ARG A 164 -26.58 -4.89 -14.88
C ARG A 164 -27.92 -5.06 -15.60
N ASP A 165 -28.91 -5.52 -14.86
CA ASP A 165 -30.29 -5.55 -15.34
C ASP A 165 -31.01 -4.20 -15.10
N LYS A 166 -32.28 -4.09 -15.53
CA LYS A 166 -33.12 -2.89 -15.35
C LYS A 166 -33.39 -2.51 -13.89
N LEU A 167 -33.25 -3.46 -12.96
CA LEU A 167 -33.41 -3.24 -11.52
C LEU A 167 -32.06 -2.89 -10.88
N ASN A 168 -31.04 -2.61 -11.71
CA ASN A 168 -29.68 -2.33 -11.31
C ASN A 168 -29.00 -3.51 -10.59
N GLN A 169 -29.48 -4.74 -10.80
CA GLN A 169 -28.90 -5.94 -10.22
C GLN A 169 -27.74 -6.46 -11.09
N PRO A 170 -26.68 -7.03 -10.49
CA PRO A 170 -25.60 -7.72 -11.21
C PRO A 170 -26.11 -8.71 -12.26
N PHE A 171 -25.61 -8.60 -13.50
CA PHE A 171 -25.87 -9.60 -14.54
C PHE A 171 -24.78 -10.67 -14.51
N ALA A 172 -24.85 -11.53 -13.49
CA ALA A 172 -23.82 -12.47 -13.09
C ALA A 172 -23.72 -13.73 -13.95
N SER A 173 -22.53 -14.32 -14.01
CA SER A 173 -22.25 -15.62 -14.67
C SER A 173 -22.73 -15.68 -16.12
N GLN A 174 -22.80 -14.52 -16.77
CA GLN A 174 -23.26 -14.41 -18.13
C GLN A 174 -22.05 -14.53 -19.05
N LYS A 175 -22.14 -15.43 -20.02
CA LYS A 175 -21.19 -15.49 -21.12
C LYS A 175 -21.33 -14.27 -22.03
N ILE A 176 -20.23 -13.56 -22.22
CA ILE A 176 -20.10 -12.33 -23.00
C ILE A 176 -18.99 -12.51 -24.03
N HIS A 177 -19.30 -12.21 -25.28
CA HIS A 177 -18.34 -12.17 -26.36
C HIS A 177 -17.78 -10.75 -26.46
N VAL A 178 -16.48 -10.64 -26.23
CA VAL A 178 -15.72 -9.39 -26.36
C VAL A 178 -15.11 -9.38 -27.74
N LYS A 179 -15.44 -8.34 -28.52
CA LYS A 179 -14.94 -8.15 -29.88
C LYS A 179 -14.23 -6.82 -29.99
N SER A 180 -13.09 -6.86 -30.66
CA SER A 180 -12.29 -5.69 -30.99
C SER A 180 -11.75 -5.81 -32.41
N ALA A 181 -11.03 -4.80 -32.88
CA ALA A 181 -10.37 -4.88 -34.19
C ALA A 181 -9.29 -5.97 -34.23
N SER A 182 -8.65 -6.26 -33.09
CA SER A 182 -7.49 -7.16 -33.01
C SER A 182 -7.81 -8.55 -32.48
N ASP A 183 -8.89 -8.72 -31.73
CA ASP A 183 -9.19 -9.97 -31.02
C ASP A 183 -10.70 -10.16 -30.78
N ASN A 184 -11.12 -11.43 -30.70
CA ASN A 184 -12.49 -11.86 -30.44
C ASN A 184 -12.48 -13.10 -29.55
N PHE A 185 -12.99 -12.97 -28.33
CA PHE A 185 -13.05 -14.07 -27.37
C PHE A 185 -14.31 -14.00 -26.52
N ALA A 186 -14.68 -15.14 -25.92
CA ALA A 186 -15.73 -15.19 -24.92
C ALA A 186 -15.12 -15.15 -23.52
N THR A 187 -15.79 -14.46 -22.62
CA THR A 187 -15.51 -14.43 -21.20
C THR A 187 -16.84 -14.47 -20.45
N GLU A 188 -16.79 -14.50 -19.12
CA GLU A 188 -17.97 -14.55 -18.29
C GLU A 188 -17.93 -13.39 -17.29
N THR A 189 -19.08 -12.79 -17.02
CA THR A 189 -19.21 -11.89 -15.89
C THR A 189 -19.08 -12.65 -14.58
N ASP A 190 -18.40 -12.05 -13.61
CA ASP A 190 -18.43 -12.57 -12.25
C ASP A 190 -19.82 -12.39 -11.61
N GLU A 191 -19.96 -12.82 -10.37
CA GLU A 191 -21.16 -12.62 -9.54
C GLU A 191 -21.61 -11.15 -9.35
N ASN A 192 -20.76 -10.17 -9.70
CA ASN A 192 -21.03 -8.74 -9.64
C ASN A 192 -21.48 -8.17 -10.98
N GLY A 193 -21.55 -9.02 -12.01
CA GLY A 193 -21.76 -8.59 -13.38
C GLY A 193 -20.50 -7.99 -14.00
N ASP A 194 -19.32 -8.09 -13.35
CA ASP A 194 -18.08 -7.50 -13.85
C ASP A 194 -17.39 -8.45 -14.83
N LEU A 195 -16.93 -7.89 -15.95
CA LEU A 195 -16.00 -8.59 -16.82
C LEU A 195 -14.57 -8.61 -16.23
N PRO A 196 -13.72 -9.57 -16.65
CA PRO A 196 -12.28 -9.43 -16.47
C PRO A 196 -11.79 -8.09 -17.01
N TRP A 197 -10.71 -7.56 -16.43
CA TRP A 197 -10.20 -6.25 -16.84
C TRP A 197 -9.82 -6.25 -18.30
N ILE A 198 -10.24 -5.20 -18.98
CA ILE A 198 -9.99 -5.00 -20.39
C ILE A 198 -8.86 -3.99 -20.51
N PHE A 199 -7.80 -4.40 -21.22
CA PHE A 199 -6.63 -3.57 -21.45
C PHE A 199 -6.59 -3.16 -22.91
N SER A 200 -6.49 -1.86 -23.18
CA SER A 200 -6.37 -1.32 -24.54
C SER A 200 -5.10 -1.81 -25.23
N GLY A 201 -4.02 -2.09 -24.48
CA GLY A 201 -2.80 -2.68 -25.01
C GLY A 201 -2.95 -4.12 -25.52
N LEU A 202 -4.06 -4.80 -25.19
CA LEU A 202 -4.39 -6.14 -25.69
C LEU A 202 -5.46 -6.11 -26.79
N LEU A 203 -6.53 -5.33 -26.58
CA LEU A 203 -7.72 -5.35 -27.43
C LEU A 203 -7.85 -4.12 -28.34
N GLY A 204 -6.91 -3.17 -28.27
CA GLY A 204 -7.09 -1.87 -28.92
C GLY A 204 -8.12 -0.99 -28.19
N ARG A 205 -8.40 0.19 -28.76
CA ARG A 205 -9.21 1.21 -28.10
C ARG A 205 -10.71 0.94 -28.21
N GLU A 206 -11.19 0.43 -29.34
CA GLU A 206 -12.63 0.24 -29.56
C GLU A 206 -13.03 -1.20 -29.26
N VAL A 207 -13.84 -1.38 -28.21
CA VAL A 207 -14.29 -2.70 -27.75
C VAL A 207 -15.81 -2.76 -27.78
N SER A 208 -16.33 -3.85 -28.31
CA SER A 208 -17.76 -4.14 -28.43
C SER A 208 -18.10 -5.44 -27.70
N LEU A 209 -19.23 -5.43 -26.99
CA LEU A 209 -19.67 -6.56 -26.18
C LEU A 209 -20.94 -7.16 -26.78
N TYR A 210 -21.01 -8.47 -26.79
CA TYR A 210 -22.14 -9.23 -27.32
C TYR A 210 -22.55 -10.35 -26.37
N TYR A 211 -23.82 -10.74 -26.39
CA TYR A 211 -24.32 -11.90 -25.66
C TYR A 211 -24.98 -12.91 -26.61
N ASP A 212 -25.03 -14.17 -26.18
CA ASP A 212 -25.67 -15.26 -26.94
C ASP A 212 -27.21 -15.20 -26.83
N ARG A 213 -27.90 -15.22 -27.97
CA ARG A 213 -29.34 -15.46 -28.08
C ARG A 213 -29.64 -16.95 -28.33
N GLU A 214 -30.93 -17.31 -28.28
CA GLU A 214 -31.41 -18.61 -28.76
C GLU A 214 -30.89 -18.90 -30.18
N GLN A 215 -30.55 -20.16 -30.45
CA GLN A 215 -30.01 -20.65 -31.73
C GLN A 215 -28.61 -20.12 -32.13
N GLY A 216 -27.88 -19.45 -31.24
CA GLY A 216 -26.46 -19.12 -31.45
C GLY A 216 -26.21 -17.76 -32.13
N ASP A 217 -27.24 -16.94 -32.29
CA ASP A 217 -27.10 -15.56 -32.77
C ASP A 217 -26.49 -14.66 -31.68
N LEU A 218 -25.62 -13.73 -32.07
CA LEU A 218 -25.01 -12.76 -31.16
C LEU A 218 -25.74 -11.42 -31.19
N GLU A 219 -26.18 -10.93 -30.03
CA GLU A 219 -26.71 -9.57 -29.90
C GLU A 219 -25.70 -8.62 -29.26
N LYS A 220 -25.53 -7.44 -29.84
CA LYS A 220 -24.65 -6.40 -29.33
C LYS A 220 -25.26 -5.73 -28.10
N ILE A 221 -24.54 -5.80 -26.98
CA ILE A 221 -24.86 -5.14 -25.72
C ILE A 221 -24.50 -3.65 -25.80
N GLY A 222 -23.31 -3.35 -26.31
CA GLY A 222 -22.79 -1.99 -26.40
C GLY A 222 -21.35 -1.93 -26.86
N SER A 223 -20.82 -0.72 -26.93
CA SER A 223 -19.41 -0.43 -27.21
C SER A 223 -18.88 0.60 -26.23
N PHE A 224 -17.58 0.54 -25.98
CA PHE A 224 -16.88 1.55 -25.19
C PHE A 224 -15.47 1.73 -25.73
N THR A 225 -14.91 2.90 -25.45
CA THR A 225 -13.51 3.17 -25.75
C THR A 225 -12.67 2.85 -24.52
N ALA A 226 -11.76 1.89 -24.65
CA ALA A 226 -10.67 1.68 -23.72
C ALA A 226 -9.61 2.77 -23.98
N ASP A 227 -9.87 3.96 -23.46
CA ASP A 227 -9.08 5.16 -23.69
C ASP A 227 -7.84 5.26 -22.80
N GLY A 228 -7.53 4.22 -22.02
CA GLY A 228 -6.37 4.21 -21.14
C GLY A 228 -6.48 5.20 -19.97
N ALA A 229 -7.64 5.83 -19.77
CA ALA A 229 -8.02 6.38 -18.47
C ALA A 229 -8.65 5.24 -17.64
N ALA A 230 -8.54 5.30 -16.31
CA ALA A 230 -9.23 4.34 -15.43
C ALA A 230 -10.75 4.61 -15.50
N SER A 231 -11.37 4.12 -16.57
CA SER A 231 -12.77 4.33 -16.93
C SER A 231 -13.58 3.12 -16.48
N ALA A 232 -14.72 3.37 -15.82
CA ALA A 232 -15.68 2.33 -15.46
C ALA A 232 -16.94 2.50 -16.31
N TYR A 233 -17.34 1.45 -17.02
CA TYR A 233 -18.55 1.44 -17.83
C TYR A 233 -19.60 0.51 -17.21
N THR A 234 -20.84 0.96 -17.16
CA THR A 234 -21.99 0.14 -16.76
C THR A 234 -22.99 0.07 -17.91
N PHE A 235 -23.32 -1.15 -18.35
CA PHE A 235 -24.36 -1.39 -19.34
C PHE A 235 -25.60 -1.96 -18.64
N GLY A 236 -26.72 -1.22 -18.73
CA GLY A 236 -28.02 -1.67 -18.25
C GLY A 236 -28.80 -2.39 -19.35
N SER A 237 -29.23 -3.62 -19.10
CA SER A 237 -30.10 -4.37 -20.00
C SER A 237 -31.59 -4.16 -19.66
N PRO A 238 -32.44 -3.75 -20.62
CA PRO A 238 -33.88 -3.75 -20.42
C PRO A 238 -34.39 -5.19 -20.44
N TYR A 239 -34.88 -5.68 -19.30
CA TYR A 239 -35.45 -7.04 -19.19
C TYR A 239 -36.58 -7.26 -20.22
N TYR A 240 -36.38 -8.20 -21.15
CA TYR A 240 -37.40 -9.06 -21.77
C TYR A 240 -36.74 -10.41 -22.15
N LEU A 241 -36.68 -11.34 -21.20
CA LEU A 241 -36.44 -12.77 -21.46
C LEU A 241 -37.72 -13.61 -21.41
N LEU A 242 -38.86 -13.02 -21.75
CA LEU A 242 -40.10 -13.70 -22.12
C LEU A 242 -40.81 -12.83 -23.16
N SER A 243 -40.62 -13.17 -24.44
CA SER A 243 -41.24 -12.62 -25.66
C SER A 243 -41.05 -11.11 -26.01
N ALA A 244 -40.65 -10.88 -27.26
CA ALA A 244 -40.66 -9.62 -28.03
C ALA A 244 -39.55 -8.56 -27.78
N ARG A 245 -38.50 -8.67 -28.60
CA ARG A 245 -37.60 -7.62 -29.17
C ARG A 245 -37.34 -6.34 -28.32
N PRO A 246 -36.22 -6.25 -27.57
CA PRO A 246 -35.75 -4.99 -27.02
C PRO A 246 -34.93 -4.18 -28.03
N ARG A 247 -35.10 -2.86 -28.04
CA ARG A 247 -34.09 -1.89 -28.52
C ARG A 247 -33.37 -1.33 -27.29
N VAL A 248 -32.04 -1.41 -27.27
CA VAL A 248 -31.19 -0.78 -26.23
C VAL A 248 -30.92 0.66 -26.65
N HIS A 249 -30.98 1.65 -25.75
CA HIS A 249 -30.17 2.90 -25.71
C HIS A 249 -30.48 3.70 -24.43
N GLN A 250 -29.50 3.83 -23.50
CA GLN A 250 -28.97 5.09 -22.92
C GLN A 250 -27.98 4.76 -21.79
N THR A 251 -26.75 5.28 -21.90
CA THR A 251 -25.71 5.22 -20.87
C THR A 251 -26.06 6.21 -19.75
N GLU A 252 -26.38 5.73 -18.55
CA GLU A 252 -26.40 6.56 -17.35
C GLU A 252 -25.02 6.49 -16.69
N LEU A 253 -24.26 7.59 -16.81
CA LEU A 253 -22.98 7.80 -16.13
C LEU A 253 -23.24 8.17 -14.67
N VAL A 254 -23.33 7.17 -13.79
CA VAL A 254 -23.20 7.39 -12.33
C VAL A 254 -21.80 6.94 -11.91
N ALA A 255 -20.83 7.84 -12.04
CA ALA A 255 -19.45 7.57 -11.68
C ALA A 255 -19.29 7.45 -10.16
N HIS A 256 -19.19 6.23 -9.67
CA HIS A 256 -18.44 5.93 -8.45
C HIS A 256 -17.29 4.99 -8.84
N PRO A 257 -16.06 5.20 -8.34
CA PRO A 257 -14.94 4.37 -8.73
C PRO A 257 -15.19 2.91 -8.30
N ALA A 258 -15.40 2.04 -9.28
CA ALA A 258 -15.48 0.58 -9.11
C ALA A 258 -14.09 -0.04 -8.87
N MET A 259 -13.05 0.75 -9.14
CA MET A 259 -11.65 0.46 -8.96
C MET A 259 -11.01 1.43 -7.98
N HIS A 260 -10.15 0.90 -7.14
CA HIS A 260 -9.34 1.67 -6.23
C HIS A 260 -7.87 1.33 -6.45
N VAL A 261 -7.10 2.33 -6.86
CA VAL A 261 -5.64 2.25 -6.82
C VAL A 261 -5.26 2.39 -5.36
N VAL A 262 -4.86 1.28 -4.74
CA VAL A 262 -4.32 1.22 -3.37
C VAL A 262 -3.29 2.33 -3.26
N ARG A 263 -3.42 3.25 -2.32
CA ARG A 263 -2.37 4.23 -2.05
C ARG A 263 -1.39 3.65 -1.05
N ALA A 264 -0.19 4.20 -0.99
CA ALA A 264 0.76 3.83 0.06
C ALA A 264 0.10 4.04 1.43
N GLY A 265 0.04 2.96 2.23
CA GLY A 265 -0.61 2.98 3.54
C GLY A 265 -2.09 2.57 3.57
N GLU A 266 -2.75 2.36 2.43
CA GLU A 266 -4.08 1.77 2.39
C GLU A 266 -3.99 0.23 2.55
N THR A 267 -4.73 -0.31 3.50
CA THR A 267 -4.93 -1.77 3.71
C THR A 267 -6.24 -2.21 3.07
N LEU A 268 -6.41 -3.52 2.80
CA LEU A 268 -7.70 -4.04 2.34
C LEU A 268 -8.82 -3.61 3.27
N SER A 269 -8.57 -3.54 4.57
CA SER A 269 -9.55 -3.08 5.56
C SER A 269 -9.90 -1.60 5.38
N SER A 270 -8.91 -0.73 5.18
CA SER A 270 -9.14 0.71 4.97
C SER A 270 -9.88 0.98 3.66
N ILE A 271 -9.61 0.17 2.64
CA ILE A 271 -10.22 0.25 1.32
C ILE A 271 -11.63 -0.30 1.40
N ALA A 272 -11.83 -1.43 2.09
CA ALA A 272 -13.13 -2.02 2.34
C ALA A 272 -14.04 -1.01 3.05
N ALA A 273 -13.54 -0.34 4.09
CA ALA A 273 -14.26 0.71 4.80
C ALA A 273 -14.58 1.92 3.90
N LYS A 274 -13.61 2.39 3.09
CA LYS A 274 -13.77 3.51 2.16
C LYS A 274 -14.88 3.30 1.13
N TYR A 275 -15.10 2.05 0.72
CA TYR A 275 -16.08 1.69 -0.29
C TYR A 275 -17.31 0.96 0.27
N GLY A 276 -17.43 0.83 1.59
CA GLY A 276 -18.56 0.17 2.24
C GLY A 276 -18.68 -1.33 1.92
N THR A 277 -17.54 -2.03 1.83
CA THR A 277 -17.45 -3.48 1.58
C THR A 277 -16.62 -4.16 2.69
N SER A 278 -16.33 -5.46 2.58
CA SER A 278 -15.53 -6.21 3.56
C SER A 278 -14.15 -6.62 3.00
N VAL A 279 -13.19 -6.91 3.88
CA VAL A 279 -11.87 -7.42 3.47
C VAL A 279 -12.03 -8.73 2.70
N ASP A 280 -12.78 -9.68 3.22
CA ASP A 280 -13.06 -10.97 2.57
C ASP A 280 -13.69 -10.76 1.20
N THR A 281 -14.59 -9.79 1.11
CA THR A 281 -15.20 -9.37 -0.14
C THR A 281 -14.16 -8.88 -1.13
N LEU A 282 -13.24 -8.00 -0.72
CA LEU A 282 -12.14 -7.52 -1.56
C LEU A 282 -11.16 -8.63 -1.94
N VAL A 283 -10.81 -9.52 -1.01
CA VAL A 283 -9.93 -10.68 -1.24
C VAL A 283 -10.49 -11.56 -2.34
N ARG A 284 -11.78 -11.89 -2.21
CA ARG A 284 -12.51 -12.78 -3.10
C ARG A 284 -12.64 -12.19 -4.51
N ILE A 285 -13.06 -10.93 -4.64
CA ILE A 285 -13.23 -10.31 -5.98
C ILE A 285 -11.93 -9.96 -6.68
N ASN A 286 -10.84 -9.82 -5.92
CA ASN A 286 -9.52 -9.56 -6.48
C ASN A 286 -8.65 -10.84 -6.58
N GLY A 287 -9.20 -12.01 -6.25
CA GLY A 287 -8.47 -13.29 -6.32
C GLY A 287 -7.19 -13.30 -5.48
N LEU A 288 -7.17 -12.57 -4.36
CA LEU A 288 -5.96 -12.41 -3.55
C LEU A 288 -5.68 -13.69 -2.78
N ALA A 289 -4.50 -14.30 -3.02
CA ALA A 289 -4.06 -15.49 -2.31
C ALA A 289 -3.77 -15.23 -0.81
N ASN A 290 -3.56 -13.96 -0.44
CA ASN A 290 -3.36 -13.54 0.94
C ASN A 290 -3.94 -12.12 1.12
N ALA A 291 -4.86 -11.98 2.08
CA ALA A 291 -5.51 -10.72 2.43
C ALA A 291 -4.55 -9.65 2.97
N ASP A 292 -3.41 -10.07 3.53
CA ASP A 292 -2.40 -9.16 4.10
C ASP A 292 -1.40 -8.66 3.05
N HIS A 293 -1.50 -9.15 1.81
CA HIS A 293 -0.60 -8.79 0.72
C HIS A 293 -1.31 -8.02 -0.37
N ILE A 294 -1.66 -6.77 -0.04
CA ILE A 294 -1.88 -5.75 -1.05
C ILE A 294 -0.77 -4.71 -1.06
N TYR A 295 -0.49 -4.15 -2.22
CA TYR A 295 0.62 -3.26 -2.46
C TYR A 295 0.14 -1.87 -2.81
N ALA A 296 0.88 -0.86 -2.38
CA ALA A 296 0.69 0.50 -2.86
C ALA A 296 0.71 0.49 -4.40
N ARG A 297 -0.25 1.19 -5.00
CA ARG A 297 -0.56 1.32 -6.43
C ARG A 297 -1.14 0.06 -7.08
N GLN A 298 -1.43 -0.98 -6.30
CA GLN A 298 -2.22 -2.12 -6.78
C GLN A 298 -3.64 -1.67 -7.09
N HIS A 299 -4.18 -2.13 -8.22
CA HIS A 299 -5.58 -1.93 -8.55
C HIS A 299 -6.42 -2.96 -7.79
N LEU A 300 -7.40 -2.51 -7.04
CA LEU A 300 -8.39 -3.35 -6.38
C LEU A 300 -9.78 -3.01 -6.86
N ARG A 301 -10.52 -4.03 -7.30
CA ARG A 301 -11.98 -3.97 -7.34
C ARG A 301 -12.46 -3.69 -5.92
N VAL A 302 -13.33 -2.69 -5.75
CA VAL A 302 -13.78 -2.26 -4.42
C VAL A 302 -15.27 -2.41 -4.17
N ARG A 303 -15.96 -3.15 -5.04
CA ARG A 303 -17.36 -3.52 -4.89
C ARG A 303 -17.49 -5.01 -5.19
N ALA A 304 -18.13 -5.76 -4.30
CA ALA A 304 -18.70 -7.07 -4.64
C ALA A 304 -20.17 -7.17 -4.25
N ALA A 305 -20.79 -8.22 -4.76
CA ALA A 305 -22.18 -8.61 -4.79
C ALA A 305 -22.79 -8.58 -3.40
N HIS A 306 -23.99 -8.02 -3.32
CA HIS A 306 -24.86 -8.24 -2.18
C HIS A 306 -25.23 -9.73 -2.14
N ALA A 307 -24.70 -10.47 -1.17
CA ALA A 307 -25.12 -11.83 -0.87
C ALA A 307 -26.34 -11.83 0.08
N VAL A 308 -27.32 -12.64 -0.30
CA VAL A 308 -28.63 -12.85 0.31
C VAL A 308 -28.53 -13.73 1.56
N THR A 309 -29.31 -13.40 2.60
CA THR A 309 -29.87 -14.40 3.53
C THR A 309 -31.35 -14.59 3.16
N GLN A 310 -31.74 -15.85 2.86
CA GLN A 310 -33.12 -16.32 2.65
C GLN A 310 -33.94 -16.10 3.95
N SER A 311 -35.26 -15.89 4.07
CA SER A 311 -36.46 -16.03 3.21
C SER A 311 -37.64 -15.28 3.89
N ASN A 312 -38.44 -14.50 3.14
CA ASN A 312 -39.91 -14.63 2.86
C ASN A 312 -40.73 -13.38 3.32
N PRO A 313 -41.96 -13.11 2.81
CA PRO A 313 -42.23 -12.00 1.89
C PRO A 313 -42.99 -10.78 2.49
N LEU A 314 -42.92 -9.65 1.77
CA LEU A 314 -43.53 -8.34 2.05
C LEU A 314 -45.05 -8.35 2.28
N PRO A 315 -45.59 -7.27 2.88
CA PRO A 315 -46.47 -6.43 2.07
C PRO A 315 -46.24 -4.91 2.14
N LYS A 316 -46.10 -4.36 0.92
CA LYS A 316 -46.71 -3.15 0.33
C LYS A 316 -46.33 -1.75 0.83
N ALA A 317 -45.90 -0.97 -0.16
CA ALA A 317 -45.44 0.41 -0.14
C ALA A 317 -46.54 1.47 0.09
N ARG A 318 -46.10 2.69 0.46
CA ARG A 318 -46.62 3.93 -0.12
C ARG A 318 -45.52 5.01 -0.19
N PRO A 319 -45.48 5.87 -1.24
CA PRO A 319 -44.34 6.71 -1.54
C PRO A 319 -44.48 8.15 -0.98
N SER A 320 -43.35 8.85 -0.81
CA SER A 320 -43.35 10.29 -0.58
C SER A 320 -42.19 10.95 -1.32
N THR A 321 -42.60 11.85 -2.21
CA THR A 321 -41.87 12.81 -3.04
C THR A 321 -41.11 13.85 -2.21
N VAL A 322 -39.90 14.28 -2.61
CA VAL A 322 -39.48 15.71 -2.77
C VAL A 322 -38.26 15.82 -3.74
N LYS A 323 -38.28 16.90 -4.55
CA LYS A 323 -37.39 17.36 -5.64
C LYS A 323 -36.08 18.04 -5.13
N PRO A 324 -35.03 18.24 -5.96
CA PRO A 324 -33.70 18.68 -5.53
C PRO A 324 -33.44 20.19 -5.70
N ALA A 325 -32.42 20.71 -5.00
CA ALA A 325 -31.83 22.03 -5.25
C ALA A 325 -30.33 21.91 -5.54
N SER A 326 -29.89 22.66 -6.55
CA SER A 326 -28.56 22.71 -7.18
C SER A 326 -27.72 23.91 -6.65
N PRO A 327 -26.42 24.03 -7.04
CA PRO A 327 -25.32 24.49 -6.17
C PRO A 327 -24.86 25.95 -6.38
N VAL A 328 -23.96 26.42 -5.49
CA VAL A 328 -23.20 27.69 -5.64
C VAL A 328 -21.70 27.38 -5.73
N ARG A 329 -20.98 28.16 -6.55
CA ARG A 329 -19.61 27.93 -7.05
C ARG A 329 -18.72 29.19 -6.82
N VAL A 330 -17.45 28.94 -6.48
CA VAL A 330 -16.15 29.66 -6.68
C VAL A 330 -15.89 31.09 -6.11
N ALA A 331 -14.70 31.27 -5.52
CA ALA A 331 -13.72 32.31 -5.93
C ALA A 331 -12.27 31.94 -5.51
N VAL A 332 -11.29 32.30 -6.36
CA VAL A 332 -9.82 32.07 -6.29
C VAL A 332 -9.11 33.43 -6.39
N ALA A 333 -8.02 33.65 -5.65
CA ALA A 333 -6.84 34.52 -5.91
C ALA A 333 -5.92 34.43 -4.66
N ASP A 334 -4.58 34.54 -4.64
CA ASP A 334 -3.65 35.39 -5.40
C ASP A 334 -2.19 34.86 -5.21
N GLN A 335 -1.30 35.14 -6.16
CA GLN A 335 0.13 34.79 -6.15
C GLN A 335 1.01 35.98 -5.72
N ARG A 336 2.16 35.73 -5.06
CA ARG A 336 3.27 36.71 -4.95
C ARG A 336 4.66 36.06 -5.04
N GLU A 337 5.55 36.75 -5.74
CA GLU A 337 6.93 36.38 -6.11
C GLU A 337 8.04 36.86 -5.14
N VAL A 338 9.05 35.99 -4.99
CA VAL A 338 10.53 36.12 -5.04
C VAL A 338 11.34 37.07 -4.12
N GLY A 339 12.36 36.49 -3.46
CA GLY A 339 13.64 37.14 -3.09
C GLY A 339 14.80 36.12 -3.07
N VAL A 340 15.94 36.42 -3.73
CA VAL A 340 17.14 35.55 -3.86
C VAL A 340 18.40 36.31 -3.43
N VAL A 341 19.24 35.72 -2.56
CA VAL A 341 20.65 36.11 -2.31
C VAL A 341 21.50 34.84 -2.01
N HIS A 342 22.80 34.84 -2.33
CA HIS A 342 23.72 33.67 -2.39
C HIS A 342 24.85 33.67 -1.33
N GLN A 343 25.24 32.49 -0.76
CA GLN A 343 26.64 32.15 -0.33
C GLN A 343 26.89 30.63 -0.03
N ARG A 344 28.16 30.20 0.16
CA ARG A 344 28.78 28.87 -0.18
C ARG A 344 29.13 27.93 1.01
N ASN A 345 29.22 26.60 0.75
CA ASN A 345 29.53 25.50 1.70
C ASN A 345 31.06 25.18 1.84
N PRO A 346 31.64 24.92 3.04
CA PRO A 346 33.10 24.78 3.23
C PRO A 346 33.76 23.45 2.81
N GLU A 347 33.05 22.37 2.46
CA GLU A 347 33.68 21.05 2.19
C GLU A 347 33.80 20.64 0.71
N SER A 348 33.18 21.36 -0.24
CA SER A 348 33.24 20.97 -1.66
C SER A 348 33.30 22.11 -2.66
N GLY A 349 33.29 23.38 -2.24
CA GLY A 349 33.39 24.53 -3.14
C GLY A 349 32.24 24.68 -4.16
N HIS A 350 31.30 23.74 -4.22
CA HIS A 350 30.11 23.80 -5.07
C HIS A 350 28.92 24.38 -4.29
N PRO A 351 28.17 25.35 -4.86
CA PRO A 351 26.99 25.91 -4.21
C PRO A 351 25.86 24.86 -4.14
N GLN A 352 25.33 24.61 -2.95
CA GLN A 352 24.06 23.89 -2.74
C GLN A 352 23.03 24.84 -2.15
N THR A 353 21.90 25.00 -2.84
CA THR A 353 20.78 25.81 -2.37
C THR A 353 19.69 24.86 -1.84
N LEU A 354 19.55 24.74 -0.52
CA LEU A 354 18.33 24.21 0.09
C LEU A 354 17.41 25.39 0.41
N VAL A 355 16.71 25.88 -0.62
CA VAL A 355 15.55 26.76 -0.42
C VAL A 355 14.44 25.88 0.16
N SER A 356 13.74 26.37 1.18
CA SER A 356 12.38 25.91 1.48
C SER A 356 11.60 25.96 0.17
N SER A 357 11.34 24.81 -0.43
CA SER A 357 10.57 24.75 -1.67
C SER A 357 9.21 25.42 -1.41
N PRO A 358 8.62 26.15 -2.38
CA PRO A 358 7.31 26.78 -2.24
C PRO A 358 6.16 25.78 -1.97
N THR A 359 6.46 24.49 -1.85
CA THR A 359 5.56 23.39 -1.52
C THR A 359 5.59 23.00 -0.04
N LEU A 360 6.59 23.37 0.75
CA LEU A 360 6.69 22.98 2.16
C LEU A 360 6.20 24.11 3.09
N GLU A 361 5.38 23.76 4.07
CA GLU A 361 4.85 24.70 5.06
C GLU A 361 5.49 24.48 6.43
N LEU A 362 5.87 25.58 7.09
CA LEU A 362 6.56 25.54 8.37
C LEU A 362 5.80 24.73 9.41
N SER A 363 6.58 23.96 10.18
CA SER A 363 6.10 23.24 11.35
C SER A 363 5.47 24.19 12.36
N GLY A 364 4.41 23.72 13.03
CA GLY A 364 3.61 24.52 13.96
C GLY A 364 2.25 23.88 14.23
N ALA A 365 1.50 24.47 15.18
CA ALA A 365 0.26 23.89 15.70
C ALA A 365 -0.80 23.58 14.63
N ILE A 366 -0.80 24.29 13.49
CA ILE A 366 -1.75 24.06 12.39
C ILE A 366 -1.66 22.64 11.81
N TRP A 367 -0.49 22.00 11.90
CA TRP A 367 -0.28 20.63 11.46
C TRP A 367 -1.01 19.59 12.34
N CYS A 368 -1.42 19.97 13.56
CA CYS A 368 -2.14 19.06 14.45
C CYS A 368 -3.54 18.69 13.93
N ASP A 369 -4.12 19.51 13.05
CA ASP A 369 -5.48 19.34 12.52
C ASP A 369 -5.55 18.62 11.16
N ARG A 370 -4.44 18.48 10.44
CA ARG A 370 -4.43 18.00 9.04
C ARG A 370 -4.60 16.48 8.88
N PHE A 371 -4.13 15.72 9.87
CA PHE A 371 -4.24 14.26 9.90
C PHE A 371 -4.88 13.86 11.21
N LYS A 372 -6.21 13.85 11.26
CA LYS A 372 -6.96 13.53 12.49
C LYS A 372 -6.90 12.04 12.76
N GLY A 373 -6.63 11.70 14.02
CA GLY A 373 -6.88 10.35 14.52
C GLY A 373 -8.36 10.15 14.83
N SER A 374 -8.68 8.98 15.35
CA SER A 374 -10.02 8.61 15.80
C SER A 374 -10.04 8.34 17.30
N GLN A 375 -11.23 8.46 17.89
CA GLN A 375 -11.56 8.00 19.24
C GLN A 375 -12.70 6.96 19.21
N SER A 376 -13.15 6.55 18.02
CA SER A 376 -14.21 5.56 17.87
C SER A 376 -13.63 4.15 17.78
N VAL A 377 -14.22 3.23 18.54
CA VAL A 377 -13.97 1.78 18.46
C VAL A 377 -14.26 1.25 17.05
N ASP A 378 -15.13 1.91 16.28
CA ASP A 378 -15.44 1.53 14.89
C ASP A 378 -14.26 1.62 13.93
N THR A 379 -13.24 2.38 14.30
CA THR A 379 -12.02 2.54 13.47
C THR A 379 -10.91 1.56 13.84
N LEU A 380 -11.13 0.68 14.82
CA LEU A 380 -10.23 -0.45 15.07
C LEU A 380 -10.34 -1.47 13.93
N ASN A 381 -9.28 -2.23 13.70
CA ASN A 381 -9.35 -3.35 12.75
C ASN A 381 -10.34 -4.41 13.26
N PRO A 382 -10.99 -5.19 12.38
CA PRO A 382 -12.09 -6.07 12.77
C PRO A 382 -11.71 -7.09 13.85
N ALA A 383 -10.52 -7.68 13.78
CA ALA A 383 -10.07 -8.67 14.74
C ALA A 383 -9.96 -8.07 16.15
N PHE A 384 -9.30 -6.92 16.27
CA PHE A 384 -9.14 -6.24 17.55
C PHE A 384 -10.43 -5.55 18.02
N LYS A 385 -11.26 -5.06 17.09
CA LYS A 385 -12.57 -4.45 17.38
C LYS A 385 -13.47 -5.44 18.13
N SER A 386 -13.63 -6.66 17.61
CA SER A 386 -14.46 -7.69 18.26
C SER A 386 -13.98 -8.01 19.68
N CYS A 387 -12.66 -8.09 19.89
CA CYS A 387 -12.05 -8.26 21.21
C CYS A 387 -12.39 -7.10 22.16
N VAL A 388 -12.26 -5.86 21.69
CA VAL A 388 -12.56 -4.66 22.48
C VAL A 388 -14.05 -4.55 22.79
N GLU A 389 -14.94 -4.84 21.83
CA GLU A 389 -16.38 -4.80 22.05
C GLU A 389 -16.85 -5.85 23.06
N ALA A 390 -16.31 -7.07 23.00
CA ALA A 390 -16.59 -8.11 23.98
C ALA A 390 -16.11 -7.71 25.39
N PHE A 391 -14.89 -7.17 25.48
CA PHE A 391 -14.36 -6.67 26.74
C PHE A 391 -15.21 -5.51 27.30
N PHE A 392 -15.62 -4.56 26.45
CA PHE A 392 -16.46 -3.43 26.84
C PHE A 392 -17.84 -3.87 27.27
N ALA A 393 -18.42 -4.89 26.63
CA ALA A 393 -19.69 -5.46 27.05
C ALA A 393 -19.59 -6.06 28.46
N ALA A 394 -18.53 -6.82 28.76
CA ALA A 394 -18.30 -7.38 30.09
C ALA A 394 -18.13 -6.28 31.16
N LEU A 395 -17.33 -5.26 30.86
CA LEU A 395 -17.16 -4.09 31.74
C LEU A 395 -18.49 -3.37 31.97
N LYS A 396 -19.28 -3.18 30.92
CA LYS A 396 -20.59 -2.50 30.99
C LYS A 396 -21.58 -3.25 31.87
N VAL A 397 -21.62 -4.58 31.79
CA VAL A 397 -22.46 -5.43 32.66
C VAL A 397 -22.10 -5.22 34.13
N ALA A 398 -20.82 -5.04 34.45
CA ALA A 398 -20.35 -4.74 35.80
C ALA A 398 -20.54 -3.28 36.24
N GLY A 399 -21.14 -2.44 35.39
CA GLY A 399 -21.33 -1.00 35.63
C GLY A 399 -20.04 -0.17 35.48
N ILE A 400 -19.04 -0.66 34.76
CA ILE A 400 -17.80 0.05 34.43
C ILE A 400 -17.96 0.67 33.04
N GLN A 401 -17.62 1.96 32.89
CA GLN A 401 -17.70 2.68 31.62
C GLN A 401 -16.30 3.12 31.16
N PRO A 402 -15.69 2.42 30.19
CA PRO A 402 -14.42 2.84 29.61
C PRO A 402 -14.53 4.18 28.87
N VAL A 403 -13.50 5.01 28.99
CA VAL A 403 -13.35 6.28 28.26
C VAL A 403 -12.26 6.10 27.21
N VAL A 404 -12.63 6.16 25.93
CA VAL A 404 -11.71 6.00 24.80
C VAL A 404 -11.07 7.34 24.46
N ASN A 405 -9.74 7.38 24.52
CA ASN A 405 -8.94 8.58 24.24
C ASN A 405 -8.38 8.58 22.81
N ALA A 406 -8.02 7.42 22.26
CA ALA A 406 -7.56 7.27 20.88
C ALA A 406 -7.70 5.83 20.38
N THR A 407 -7.98 5.66 19.08
CA THR A 407 -8.05 4.37 18.39
C THR A 407 -7.17 4.41 17.14
N PHE A 408 -7.72 4.60 15.95
CA PHE A 408 -6.92 4.71 14.73
C PHE A 408 -6.12 6.01 14.68
N ARG A 409 -4.83 5.90 14.32
CA ARG A 409 -3.94 7.04 14.08
C ARG A 409 -3.32 6.88 12.70
N PRO A 410 -3.53 7.78 11.73
CA PRO A 410 -2.84 7.70 10.45
C PRO A 410 -1.32 7.85 10.63
N ALA A 411 -0.52 7.26 9.74
CA ALA A 411 0.94 7.23 9.88
C ALA A 411 1.57 8.62 9.75
N GLU A 412 0.97 9.50 8.95
CA GLU A 412 1.30 10.92 8.84
C GLU A 412 1.18 11.62 10.19
N ARG A 413 0.11 11.34 10.96
CA ARG A 413 -0.04 11.86 12.32
C ARG A 413 1.03 11.30 13.24
N SER A 414 1.33 10.00 13.16
CA SER A 414 2.44 9.40 13.94
C SER A 414 3.79 10.03 13.60
N TYR A 415 4.07 10.30 12.32
CA TYR A 415 5.27 10.98 11.86
C TYR A 415 5.39 12.38 12.49
N LEU A 416 4.34 13.19 12.38
CA LEU A 416 4.30 14.53 12.96
C LEU A 416 4.49 14.50 14.49
N MET A 417 3.79 13.59 15.18
CA MET A 417 3.91 13.42 16.63
C MET A 417 5.33 12.99 17.03
N TYR A 418 5.90 12.00 16.33
CA TYR A 418 7.23 11.45 16.64
C TYR A 418 8.32 12.50 16.45
N HIS A 419 8.37 13.14 15.27
CA HIS A 419 9.42 14.11 14.98
C HIS A 419 9.26 15.41 15.77
N ALA A 420 8.03 15.91 15.99
CA ALA A 420 7.82 17.03 16.90
C ALA A 420 8.37 16.73 18.31
N PHE A 421 8.09 15.53 18.84
CA PHE A 421 8.59 15.12 20.15
C PHE A 421 10.12 15.04 20.19
N GLN A 422 10.75 14.45 19.18
CA GLN A 422 12.21 14.30 19.12
C GLN A 422 12.93 15.65 18.95
N ILE A 423 12.37 16.58 18.15
CA ILE A 423 12.92 17.93 17.96
C ILE A 423 12.74 18.75 19.24
N ALA A 424 11.55 18.74 19.84
CA ALA A 424 11.26 19.49 21.07
C ALA A 424 12.15 19.04 22.24
N LYS A 425 12.43 17.73 22.35
CA LYS A 425 13.39 17.19 23.33
C LYS A 425 14.86 17.40 22.95
N GLY A 426 15.13 17.87 21.73
CA GLY A 426 16.47 18.11 21.23
C GLY A 426 17.28 16.87 20.91
N THR A 427 16.63 15.71 20.77
CA THR A 427 17.30 14.45 20.46
C THR A 427 17.58 14.29 18.97
N VAL A 428 16.93 15.07 18.12
CA VAL A 428 17.14 15.12 16.66
C VAL A 428 17.16 16.59 16.23
N SER A 429 18.09 16.94 15.35
CA SER A 429 18.13 18.25 14.72
C SER A 429 17.07 18.35 13.61
N PRO A 430 16.35 19.49 13.45
CA PRO A 430 15.27 19.63 12.47
C PRO A 430 15.69 19.31 11.02
N ASP A 431 16.91 19.65 10.62
CA ASP A 431 17.46 19.40 9.28
C ASP A 431 17.79 17.92 9.02
N LYS A 432 17.83 17.09 10.07
CA LYS A 432 18.08 15.64 9.97
C LYS A 432 16.78 14.82 9.95
N VAL A 433 15.63 15.50 10.00
CA VAL A 433 14.34 14.82 9.91
C VAL A 433 14.09 14.41 8.47
N GLU A 434 13.98 13.10 8.25
CA GLU A 434 13.62 12.54 6.95
C GLU A 434 12.22 13.02 6.52
N ARG A 435 12.06 13.25 5.22
CA ARG A 435 10.76 13.60 4.63
C ARG A 435 9.81 12.42 4.73
N PHE A 436 8.52 12.73 4.88
CA PHE A 436 7.46 11.74 4.86
C PHE A 436 6.51 12.03 3.72
N THR A 437 6.35 11.06 2.82
CA THR A 437 5.48 11.20 1.63
C THR A 437 4.05 11.57 2.05
N GLY A 438 3.50 12.63 1.46
CA GLY A 438 2.17 13.14 1.78
C GLY A 438 2.12 14.11 2.96
N VAL A 439 3.27 14.46 3.56
CA VAL A 439 3.38 15.46 4.62
C VAL A 439 4.39 16.54 4.21
N ASP A 440 3.88 17.63 3.66
CA ASP A 440 4.69 18.74 3.15
C ASP A 440 5.13 19.72 4.25
N ILE A 441 5.68 19.20 5.35
CA ILE A 441 6.11 20.00 6.51
C ILE A 441 7.58 20.42 6.39
N ASP A 442 7.87 21.66 6.74
CA ASP A 442 9.23 22.14 6.96
C ASP A 442 9.55 22.24 8.45
N TRP A 443 10.46 21.39 8.91
CA TRP A 443 10.91 21.40 10.30
C TRP A 443 11.95 22.49 10.58
N VAL A 444 12.63 23.02 9.55
CA VAL A 444 13.73 23.96 9.69
C VAL A 444 13.20 25.39 9.60
N HIS A 445 13.08 26.04 10.75
CA HIS A 445 12.85 27.49 10.81
C HIS A 445 14.17 28.19 10.54
N ARG A 446 14.12 29.35 9.88
CA ARG A 446 15.31 30.10 9.47
C ARG A 446 15.22 31.54 9.92
N THR A 447 16.37 32.09 10.32
CA THR A 447 16.53 33.52 10.60
C THR A 447 16.44 34.34 9.31
N ALA A 448 16.41 35.67 9.42
CA ALA A 448 16.39 36.56 8.26
C ALA A 448 17.58 36.35 7.31
N ASP A 449 18.72 35.90 7.84
CA ASP A 449 19.94 35.63 7.07
C ASP A 449 19.96 34.21 6.45
N GLY A 450 18.88 33.43 6.63
CA GLY A 450 18.73 32.09 6.06
C GLY A 450 19.32 30.95 6.88
N GLU A 451 20.04 31.27 7.96
CA GLU A 451 20.60 30.30 8.91
C GLU A 451 19.51 29.61 9.72
N MET A 452 19.71 28.34 10.08
CA MET A 452 18.75 27.57 10.87
C MET A 452 18.54 28.18 12.26
N ASP A 453 17.29 28.53 12.55
CA ASP A 453 16.85 28.96 13.87
C ASP A 453 16.38 27.74 14.68
N LEU A 454 17.32 27.15 15.42
CA LEU A 454 17.08 25.99 16.28
C LEU A 454 16.06 26.27 17.38
N ASP A 455 15.99 27.49 17.92
CA ASP A 455 15.04 27.85 18.97
C ASP A 455 13.62 27.93 18.40
N ALA A 456 13.45 28.61 17.27
CA ALA A 456 12.17 28.69 16.58
C ALA A 456 11.65 27.30 16.16
N SER A 457 12.51 26.44 15.59
CA SER A 457 12.15 25.06 15.27
C SER A 457 11.72 24.25 16.49
N ARG A 458 12.46 24.35 17.61
CA ARG A 458 12.10 23.66 18.86
C ARG A 458 10.80 24.20 19.46
N LYS A 459 10.56 25.50 19.38
CA LYS A 459 9.34 26.15 19.83
C LYS A 459 8.13 25.71 19.01
N ALA A 460 8.26 25.67 17.69
CA ALA A 460 7.23 25.16 16.79
C ALA A 460 6.90 23.68 17.05
N ALA A 461 7.92 22.84 17.20
CA ALA A 461 7.77 21.44 17.58
C ALA A 461 7.09 21.28 18.96
N THR A 462 7.44 22.15 19.93
CA THR A 462 6.79 22.18 21.25
C THR A 462 5.31 22.54 21.15
N HIS A 463 4.95 23.53 20.31
CA HIS A 463 3.54 23.85 20.06
C HIS A 463 2.78 22.68 19.42
N MET A 464 3.41 21.94 18.50
CA MET A 464 2.83 20.72 17.95
C MET A 464 2.64 19.64 19.01
N CYS A 465 3.63 19.42 19.88
CA CYS A 465 3.50 18.49 21.01
C CYS A 465 2.32 18.86 21.90
N ASN A 466 2.15 20.14 22.22
CA ASN A 466 1.01 20.63 23.00
C ASN A 466 -0.32 20.39 22.26
N GLY A 467 -0.40 20.69 20.96
CA GLY A 467 -1.58 20.45 20.13
C GLY A 467 -1.92 18.95 19.98
N PHE A 468 -0.94 18.08 20.04
CA PHE A 468 -1.13 16.62 20.08
C PHE A 468 -1.39 16.07 21.49
N GLY A 469 -1.34 16.90 22.54
CA GLY A 469 -1.49 16.47 23.93
C GLY A 469 -0.30 15.67 24.49
N LEU A 470 0.88 15.77 23.87
CA LEU A 470 2.09 15.07 24.28
C LEU A 470 2.75 15.74 25.49
N ARG A 471 3.07 14.95 26.52
CA ARG A 471 3.70 15.45 27.75
C ARG A 471 5.22 15.40 27.66
N LEU A 472 5.84 16.48 27.16
CA LEU A 472 7.31 16.57 26.94
C LEU A 472 8.15 16.29 28.20
N ASN A 473 7.68 16.74 29.37
CA ASN A 473 8.38 16.60 30.65
C ASN A 473 8.19 15.23 31.31
N SER A 474 7.32 14.37 30.77
CA SER A 474 7.09 13.03 31.33
C SER A 474 8.15 12.05 30.83
N SER A 475 8.85 11.39 31.76
CA SER A 475 9.78 10.30 31.43
C SER A 475 9.08 9.05 30.88
N ARG A 476 7.78 8.91 31.17
CA ARG A 476 6.92 7.79 30.72
C ARG A 476 6.27 8.04 29.35
N GLN A 477 6.21 9.29 28.88
CA GLN A 477 5.66 9.57 27.54
C GLN A 477 6.60 9.00 26.49
N LYS A 478 6.09 8.08 25.68
CA LYS A 478 6.74 7.64 24.43
C LYS A 478 5.85 8.02 23.25
N VAL A 479 6.48 8.08 22.09
CA VAL A 479 5.79 8.23 20.80
C VAL A 479 6.43 7.23 19.88
N GLY A 480 5.65 6.31 19.34
CA GLY A 480 6.14 5.34 18.37
C GLY A 480 6.51 6.03 17.05
N ARG A 481 7.51 5.48 16.35
CA ARG A 481 7.80 5.87 14.96
C ARG A 481 6.57 5.63 14.08
N PRO A 482 6.38 6.40 12.99
CA PRO A 482 5.37 6.06 11.99
C PRO A 482 5.55 4.60 11.55
N TRP A 483 4.43 3.90 11.34
CA TRP A 483 4.36 2.46 11.00
C TRP A 483 4.86 1.49 12.08
N SER A 484 5.49 1.97 13.15
CA SER A 484 5.87 1.12 14.29
C SER A 484 4.79 1.10 15.38
N SER A 485 3.88 2.08 15.37
CA SER A 485 2.78 2.19 16.35
C SER A 485 1.58 1.35 15.92
N ARG A 486 1.02 0.56 16.85
CA ARG A 486 -0.16 -0.27 16.59
C ARG A 486 -1.43 0.53 16.27
N HIS A 487 -1.52 1.78 16.73
CA HIS A 487 -2.58 2.70 16.31
C HIS A 487 -2.61 2.93 14.79
N ASN A 488 -1.48 2.78 14.09
CA ASN A 488 -1.42 2.91 12.62
C ASN A 488 -2.18 1.81 11.87
N TYR A 489 -2.54 0.74 12.58
CA TYR A 489 -3.21 -0.44 12.04
C TYR A 489 -4.59 -0.67 12.67
N GLY A 490 -5.10 0.30 13.45
CA GLY A 490 -6.31 0.12 14.25
C GLY A 490 -6.21 -1.04 15.25
N ALA A 491 -4.98 -1.42 15.62
CA ALA A 491 -4.68 -2.58 16.48
C ALA A 491 -4.38 -2.19 17.93
N ALA A 492 -4.64 -0.93 18.29
CA ALA A 492 -4.46 -0.40 19.63
C ALA A 492 -5.52 0.64 19.98
N ILE A 493 -5.78 0.76 21.27
CA ILE A 493 -6.73 1.67 21.89
C ILE A 493 -6.10 2.28 23.14
N ASP A 494 -6.08 3.61 23.19
CA ASP A 494 -5.75 4.35 24.40
C ASP A 494 -7.05 4.60 25.15
N MET A 495 -7.18 4.05 26.36
CA MET A 495 -8.41 4.16 27.14
C MET A 495 -8.15 4.23 28.64
N ASN A 496 -9.02 4.97 29.32
CA ASN A 496 -9.14 4.95 30.78
C ASN A 496 -10.30 4.06 31.17
N ILE A 497 -10.10 3.22 32.18
CA ILE A 497 -11.14 2.40 32.78
C ILE A 497 -11.25 2.86 34.23
N PRO A 498 -12.17 3.76 34.57
CA PRO A 498 -12.36 4.23 35.95
C PRO A 498 -13.18 3.22 36.76
N ASP A 499 -13.18 3.39 38.09
CA ASP A 499 -14.12 2.75 39.03
C ASP A 499 -14.24 1.22 38.93
N PHE A 500 -13.16 0.55 38.52
CA PHE A 500 -13.15 -0.91 38.36
C PHE A 500 -12.98 -1.68 39.68
N THR A 501 -12.39 -1.08 40.71
CA THR A 501 -12.05 -1.79 41.95
C THR A 501 -13.31 -2.19 42.72
N GLY A 502 -13.37 -3.45 43.14
CA GLY A 502 -14.50 -4.02 43.88
C GLY A 502 -15.68 -4.46 42.98
N LYS A 503 -15.54 -4.36 41.66
CA LYS A 503 -16.51 -4.88 40.69
C LYS A 503 -16.20 -6.33 40.34
N ASN A 504 -17.25 -7.08 40.02
CA ASN A 504 -17.13 -8.40 39.40
C ASN A 504 -17.36 -8.28 37.90
N VAL A 505 -16.43 -8.81 37.10
CA VAL A 505 -16.50 -8.79 35.64
C VAL A 505 -16.27 -10.20 35.13
N GLN A 506 -17.07 -10.64 34.17
CA GLN A 506 -16.83 -11.92 33.50
C GLN A 506 -15.59 -11.83 32.60
N ASP A 507 -14.77 -12.86 32.62
CA ASP A 507 -13.71 -13.02 31.63
C ASP A 507 -14.24 -13.66 30.33
N ALA A 508 -13.37 -13.85 29.33
CA ALA A 508 -13.77 -14.42 28.05
C ALA A 508 -14.20 -15.90 28.11
N HIS A 509 -13.97 -16.58 29.23
CA HIS A 509 -14.39 -17.97 29.47
C HIS A 509 -15.74 -18.05 30.19
N GLY A 510 -16.27 -16.91 30.67
CA GLY A 510 -17.52 -16.81 31.40
C GLY A 510 -17.37 -16.87 32.91
N ASP A 511 -16.13 -16.91 33.42
CA ASP A 511 -15.85 -16.93 34.85
C ASP A 511 -15.97 -15.53 35.44
N GLU A 512 -16.68 -15.41 36.56
CA GLU A 512 -16.87 -14.12 37.25
C GLU A 512 -15.64 -13.79 38.12
N ILE A 513 -14.89 -12.75 37.74
CA ILE A 513 -13.66 -12.34 38.40
C ILE A 513 -13.88 -11.04 39.19
N ALA A 514 -13.62 -11.08 40.50
CA ALA A 514 -13.61 -9.89 41.34
C ALA A 514 -12.33 -9.06 41.11
N ILE A 515 -12.48 -7.82 40.62
CA ILE A 515 -11.35 -6.92 40.33
C ILE A 515 -10.88 -6.24 41.62
N LYS A 516 -9.78 -6.72 42.20
CA LYS A 516 -9.19 -6.16 43.43
C LYS A 516 -8.05 -5.18 43.11
N SER A 517 -7.48 -5.28 41.92
CA SER A 517 -6.31 -4.54 41.49
C SER A 517 -6.32 -4.30 39.97
N PHE A 518 -5.45 -3.42 39.49
CA PHE A 518 -5.26 -3.24 38.05
C PHE A 518 -4.68 -4.49 37.38
N ALA A 519 -3.99 -5.37 38.13
CA ALA A 519 -3.50 -6.63 37.58
C ALA A 519 -4.65 -7.55 37.18
N ASP A 520 -5.73 -7.57 37.96
CA ASP A 520 -6.93 -8.36 37.66
C ASP A 520 -7.62 -7.81 36.40
N LEU A 521 -7.75 -6.49 36.28
CA LEU A 521 -8.30 -5.84 35.08
C LEU A 521 -7.50 -6.17 33.82
N LYS A 522 -6.16 -6.20 33.91
CA LYS A 522 -5.30 -6.61 32.80
C LYS A 522 -5.49 -8.07 32.42
N ALA A 523 -5.64 -8.96 33.40
CA ALA A 523 -5.86 -10.37 33.15
C ALA A 523 -7.20 -10.60 32.42
N ILE A 524 -8.26 -9.90 32.84
CA ILE A 524 -9.56 -9.93 32.19
C ILE A 524 -9.47 -9.40 30.76
N GLY A 525 -8.87 -8.21 30.55
CA GLY A 525 -8.65 -7.67 29.21
C GLY A 525 -7.87 -8.65 28.33
N GLN A 526 -6.81 -9.26 28.86
CA GLN A 526 -6.00 -10.25 28.17
C GLN A 526 -6.81 -11.49 27.75
N SER A 527 -7.77 -11.95 28.58
CA SER A 527 -8.68 -13.05 28.22
C SER A 527 -9.49 -12.75 26.96
N TYR A 528 -9.89 -11.48 26.77
CA TYR A 528 -10.59 -11.01 25.58
C TYR A 528 -9.66 -10.69 24.40
N GLY A 529 -8.34 -10.85 24.55
CA GLY A 529 -7.36 -10.45 23.53
C GLY A 529 -6.99 -8.97 23.55
N VAL A 530 -7.36 -8.22 24.60
CA VAL A 530 -7.05 -6.80 24.80
C VAL A 530 -5.93 -6.66 25.83
N ARG A 531 -4.68 -6.51 25.37
CA ARG A 531 -3.49 -6.60 26.22
C ARG A 531 -2.94 -5.24 26.56
N PHE A 532 -2.69 -4.98 27.84
CA PHE A 532 -2.11 -3.73 28.32
C PHE A 532 -0.61 -3.65 28.03
N PHE A 533 -0.16 -2.50 27.54
CA PHE A 533 1.26 -2.21 27.37
C PHE A 533 1.84 -1.56 28.64
N PRO A 534 2.74 -2.23 29.39
CA PRO A 534 3.12 -1.81 30.74
C PRO A 534 3.96 -0.52 30.84
N VAL A 535 4.44 0.00 29.72
CA VAL A 535 5.27 1.22 29.69
C VAL A 535 4.42 2.49 29.76
N GLU A 536 3.18 2.44 29.26
CA GLU A 536 2.26 3.57 29.21
C GLU A 536 1.02 3.31 30.06
N THR A 537 0.40 4.35 30.61
CA THR A 537 -0.67 4.19 31.60
C THR A 537 -2.05 3.87 31.02
N MET A 538 -2.23 4.00 29.71
CA MET A 538 -3.55 3.93 29.05
C MET A 538 -3.56 3.10 27.77
N HIS A 539 -2.42 2.53 27.37
CA HIS A 539 -2.25 1.89 26.07
C HIS A 539 -2.58 0.39 26.12
N TRP A 540 -3.52 -0.04 25.27
CA TRP A 540 -3.89 -1.43 25.09
C TRP A 540 -3.85 -1.81 23.62
N SER A 541 -3.44 -3.04 23.31
CA SER A 541 -3.36 -3.52 21.94
C SER A 541 -3.63 -5.03 21.85
N ASP A 542 -3.83 -5.54 20.64
CA ASP A 542 -4.03 -6.97 20.38
C ASP A 542 -2.82 -7.84 20.80
N ASN A 543 -1.61 -7.26 20.86
CA ASN A 543 -0.39 -7.99 21.23
C ASN A 543 0.36 -7.43 22.44
N GLY A 544 -0.11 -6.32 23.04
CA GLY A 544 0.49 -5.70 24.22
C GLY A 544 1.76 -4.90 23.93
N ARG A 545 1.95 -4.43 22.69
CA ARG A 545 3.00 -3.49 22.28
C ARG A 545 2.43 -2.21 21.71
#